data_AF-A0A5N4DN51-F1
#
_entry.id   AF-A0A5N4DN51-F1
#
_cell.length_a   1.000
_cell.length_b   1.000
_cell.length_c   1.000
_cell.angle_alpha   90.00
_cell.angle_beta   90.00
_cell.angle_gamma   90.00
#
_symmetry.space_group_name_H-M   'P 1'
#
loop_
_entity.id
_entity.type
_entity.pdbx_description
1 polymer ?
#
loop_
_entity_poly.entity_id
_entity_poly.type
_entity_poly.pdbx_seq_one_letter_code
_entity_poly.pdbx_strand_id
1 'polypeptide(L)'
;MEQEDAAETVKTRGNESSVILTGLEGNTLYHLTVRAYNGAGYGPPSSEVSATTKKSPPSQAPNNLRWEQQGSQLALGWEPVRPLANESEVMGYKVFYRQEGHSNSQVIETQKPQAVVPLPEAGVYIIEVRAYGEGGDGTASSQIRVPSYSGGKVTSAQSTLHSLSPSSSSATLLLALMIPSASW
;
A
#
# COMPACT_ATOMS: atom_id res chain seq x y z
N MET A 1 -16.27 41.45 7.19
CA MET A 1 -16.90 40.31 7.89
C MET A 1 -17.03 39.17 6.88
N GLU A 2 -15.92 38.62 6.38
CA GLU A 2 -15.92 37.72 5.21
C GLU A 2 -15.07 36.46 5.43
N GLN A 3 -14.90 36.01 6.67
CA GLN A 3 -14.11 34.81 6.96
C GLN A 3 -14.95 33.63 7.49
N GLU A 4 -16.26 33.82 7.69
CA GLU A 4 -17.14 32.83 8.33
C GLU A 4 -17.76 31.81 7.35
N ASP A 5 -17.70 32.07 6.04
CA ASP A 5 -18.32 31.21 5.00
C ASP A 5 -17.57 29.89 4.73
N ALA A 6 -16.39 29.69 5.31
CA ALA A 6 -15.57 28.49 5.15
C ALA A 6 -15.33 27.71 6.46
N ALA A 7 -15.96 28.11 7.58
CA ALA A 7 -15.72 27.50 8.87
C ALA A 7 -16.53 26.21 9.05
N GLU A 8 -15.87 25.06 8.97
CA GLU A 8 -16.48 23.77 9.36
C GLU A 8 -16.59 23.68 10.89
N THR A 9 -17.80 23.45 11.40
CA THR A 9 -18.05 23.33 12.85
C THR A 9 -18.33 21.87 13.22
N VAL A 10 -17.53 21.32 14.14
CA VAL A 10 -17.74 20.00 14.73
C VAL A 10 -18.21 20.14 16.18
N LYS A 11 -19.29 19.44 16.54
CA LYS A 11 -19.83 19.43 17.91
C LYS A 11 -19.39 18.19 18.67
N THR A 12 -18.89 18.38 19.88
CA THR A 12 -18.67 17.29 20.84
C THR A 12 -19.99 16.81 21.45
N ARG A 13 -20.02 15.57 21.96
CA ARG A 13 -21.19 15.04 22.65
C ARG A 13 -21.07 15.31 24.15
N GLY A 14 -22.14 15.82 24.75
CA GLY A 14 -22.22 16.02 26.20
C GLY A 14 -21.11 16.91 26.75
N ASN A 15 -20.31 16.36 27.67
CA ASN A 15 -19.23 17.07 28.38
C ASN A 15 -17.82 16.68 27.91
N GLU A 16 -17.68 16.13 26.70
CA GLU A 16 -16.38 15.83 26.10
C GLU A 16 -15.58 17.12 25.83
N SER A 17 -14.32 17.13 26.26
CA SER A 17 -13.38 18.24 26.07
C SER A 17 -12.39 18.01 24.93
N SER A 18 -12.61 16.99 24.09
CA SER A 18 -11.77 16.65 22.94
C SER A 18 -12.59 16.15 21.76
N VAL A 19 -12.07 16.35 20.55
CA VAL A 19 -12.65 15.85 19.30
C VAL A 19 -11.53 15.56 18.30
N ILE A 20 -11.74 14.57 17.43
CA ILE A 20 -10.84 14.28 16.31
C ILE A 20 -11.44 14.92 15.06
N LEU A 21 -10.71 15.86 14.46
CA LEU A 21 -11.05 16.41 13.16
C LEU A 21 -10.54 15.46 12.08
N THR A 22 -11.40 15.10 11.14
CA THR A 22 -11.10 14.16 10.04
C THR A 22 -11.48 14.79 8.71
N GLY A 23 -10.95 14.28 7.59
CA GLY A 23 -11.26 14.83 6.26
C GLY A 23 -10.57 16.15 5.93
N LEU A 24 -9.57 16.55 6.73
CA LEU A 24 -8.77 17.74 6.46
C LEU A 24 -7.91 17.53 5.20
N GLU A 25 -7.74 18.61 4.44
CA GLU A 25 -6.82 18.65 3.31
C GLU A 25 -5.38 18.57 3.83
N GLY A 26 -4.53 17.81 3.15
CA GLY A 26 -3.12 17.66 3.49
C GLY A 26 -2.32 18.92 3.12
N ASN A 27 -1.26 19.21 3.89
CA ASN A 27 -0.40 20.38 3.69
C ASN A 27 -1.14 21.74 3.74
N THR A 28 -2.16 21.84 4.59
CA THR A 28 -3.01 23.03 4.71
C THR A 28 -2.96 23.58 6.15
N LEU A 29 -2.81 24.90 6.28
CA LEU A 29 -2.85 25.61 7.56
C LEU A 29 -4.32 25.82 7.98
N TYR A 30 -4.68 25.29 9.14
CA TYR A 30 -5.98 25.47 9.76
C TYR A 30 -5.89 26.40 10.96
N HIS A 31 -6.90 27.25 11.11
CA HIS A 31 -7.14 28.10 12.27
C HIS A 31 -8.32 27.53 13.05
N LEU A 32 -8.15 27.31 14.34
CA LEU A 32 -9.09 26.59 15.19
C LEU A 32 -9.46 27.46 16.39
N THR A 33 -10.76 27.53 16.68
CA THR A 33 -11.31 28.12 17.90
C THR A 33 -12.32 27.15 18.51
N VAL A 34 -12.46 27.17 19.83
CA VAL A 34 -13.42 26.34 20.55
C VAL A 34 -14.44 27.24 21.25
N ARG A 35 -15.72 26.90 21.13
CA ARG A 35 -16.82 27.59 21.79
C ARG A 35 -17.61 26.61 22.64
N ALA A 36 -17.81 26.94 23.91
CA ALA A 36 -18.78 26.22 24.74
C ALA A 36 -20.20 26.50 24.21
N TYR A 37 -21.11 25.54 24.30
CA TYR A 37 -22.50 25.72 23.90
C TYR A 37 -23.47 25.11 24.91
N ASN A 38 -24.66 25.70 25.04
CA ASN A 38 -25.77 25.17 25.82
C ASN A 38 -27.11 25.53 25.16
N GLY A 39 -28.23 25.31 25.85
CA GLY A 39 -29.58 25.62 25.32
C GLY A 39 -29.82 27.09 24.97
N ALA A 40 -28.99 28.03 25.45
CA ALA A 40 -29.06 29.44 25.11
C ALA A 40 -28.21 29.83 23.89
N GLY A 41 -27.33 28.93 23.40
CA GLY A 41 -26.47 29.16 22.25
C GLY A 41 -24.98 28.95 22.54
N TYR A 42 -24.13 29.56 21.72
CA TYR A 42 -22.66 29.47 21.84
C TYR A 42 -22.10 30.62 22.70
N GLY A 43 -21.19 30.29 23.60
CA GLY A 43 -20.38 31.26 24.34
C GLY A 43 -19.32 31.95 23.49
N PRO A 44 -18.44 32.75 24.12
CA PRO A 44 -17.31 33.37 23.43
C PRO A 44 -16.32 32.32 22.91
N PRO A 45 -15.59 32.62 21.80
CA PRO A 45 -14.52 31.75 21.32
C PRO A 45 -13.32 31.76 22.26
N SER A 46 -12.60 30.63 22.29
CA SER A 46 -11.25 30.56 22.85
C SER A 46 -10.29 31.47 22.08
N SER A 47 -9.06 31.61 22.59
CA SER A 47 -7.94 32.06 21.76
C SER A 47 -7.80 31.16 20.53
N GLU A 48 -7.53 31.75 19.38
CA GLU A 48 -7.25 31.02 18.15
C GLU A 48 -5.92 30.25 18.27
N VAL A 49 -5.91 29.02 17.76
CA VAL A 49 -4.71 28.22 17.58
C VAL A 49 -4.60 27.79 16.13
N SER A 50 -3.38 27.69 15.60
CA SER A 50 -3.14 27.26 14.22
C SER A 50 -2.37 25.95 14.17
N ALA A 51 -2.69 25.09 13.21
CA ALA A 51 -2.00 23.85 12.95
C ALA A 51 -1.97 23.54 11.46
N THR A 52 -0.82 23.08 10.96
CA THR A 52 -0.66 22.66 9.56
C THR A 52 -0.76 21.15 9.48
N THR A 53 -1.64 20.64 8.61
CA THR A 53 -1.70 19.20 8.32
C THR A 53 -0.45 18.77 7.57
N LYS A 54 -0.06 17.50 7.76
CA LYS A 54 1.13 16.96 7.09
C LYS A 54 0.90 16.81 5.59
N LYS A 55 1.97 16.82 4.80
CA LYS A 55 1.91 16.41 3.40
C LYS A 55 1.46 14.95 3.28
N SER A 56 0.76 14.65 2.20
CA SER A 56 0.33 13.29 1.86
C SER A 56 1.54 12.35 1.68
N PRO A 57 1.42 11.05 2.02
CA PRO A 57 2.49 10.09 1.79
C PRO A 57 2.78 9.90 0.29
N PRO A 58 3.94 9.31 -0.08
CA PRO A 58 4.28 9.08 -1.49
C PRO A 58 3.23 8.22 -2.21
N SER A 59 2.65 8.74 -3.30
CA SER A 59 1.63 7.99 -4.07
C SER A 59 2.24 6.98 -5.04
N GLN A 60 3.51 7.13 -5.40
CA GLN A 60 4.22 6.19 -6.26
C GLN A 60 4.64 4.95 -5.47
N ALA A 61 4.24 3.77 -5.95
CA ALA A 61 4.64 2.51 -5.36
C ALA A 61 6.11 2.16 -5.68
N PRO A 62 6.82 1.43 -4.80
CA PRO A 62 8.08 0.79 -5.14
C PRO A 62 7.90 -0.16 -6.35
N ASN A 63 8.70 0.05 -7.39
CA ASN A 63 8.65 -0.73 -8.63
C ASN A 63 9.87 -1.65 -8.76
N ASN A 64 9.77 -2.57 -9.72
CA ASN A 64 10.86 -3.44 -10.15
C ASN A 64 11.46 -4.25 -8.97
N LEU A 65 10.57 -4.92 -8.23
CA LEU A 65 10.94 -5.80 -7.12
C LEU A 65 11.74 -6.99 -7.68
N ARG A 66 12.98 -7.10 -7.20
CA ARG A 66 13.93 -8.16 -7.53
C ARG A 66 14.30 -8.89 -6.27
N TRP A 67 14.42 -10.21 -6.34
CA TRP A 67 14.73 -10.99 -5.16
C TRP A 67 15.54 -12.25 -5.47
N GLU A 68 16.32 -12.64 -4.46
CA GLU A 68 17.14 -13.84 -4.47
C GLU A 68 17.02 -14.51 -3.09
N GLN A 69 16.59 -15.76 -3.08
CA GLN A 69 16.46 -16.54 -1.86
C GLN A 69 17.67 -17.45 -1.67
N GLN A 70 18.19 -17.50 -0.45
CA GLN A 70 19.21 -18.44 0.00
C GLN A 70 18.74 -19.10 1.30
N GLY A 71 18.25 -20.35 1.20
CA GLY A 71 17.67 -21.04 2.35
C GLY A 71 16.45 -20.29 2.89
N SER A 72 16.44 -19.96 4.17
CA SER A 72 15.35 -19.22 4.83
C SER A 72 15.50 -17.70 4.77
N GLN A 73 16.42 -17.15 3.96
CA GLN A 73 16.61 -15.71 3.80
C GLN A 73 16.34 -15.27 2.37
N LEU A 74 15.54 -14.21 2.22
CA LEU A 74 15.24 -13.57 0.94
C LEU A 74 15.89 -12.19 0.88
N ALA A 75 16.89 -12.01 0.03
CA ALA A 75 17.39 -10.69 -0.32
C ALA A 75 16.40 -10.05 -1.31
N LEU A 76 15.76 -8.95 -0.89
CA LEU A 76 14.76 -8.22 -1.67
C LEU A 76 15.28 -6.81 -1.98
N GLY A 77 15.13 -6.37 -3.22
CA GLY A 77 15.48 -5.02 -3.67
C GLY A 77 14.42 -4.45 -4.60
N TRP A 78 14.37 -3.12 -4.70
CA TRP A 78 13.43 -2.41 -5.57
C TRP A 78 14.07 -1.11 -6.08
N GLU A 79 13.36 -0.38 -6.93
CA GLU A 79 13.76 0.97 -7.35
C GLU A 79 13.35 2.02 -6.30
N PRO A 80 14.20 3.02 -6.01
CA PRO A 80 13.86 4.09 -5.08
C PRO A 80 12.61 4.86 -5.53
N VAL A 81 11.67 5.07 -4.61
CA VAL A 81 10.50 5.92 -4.83
C VAL A 81 10.92 7.38 -4.78
N ARG A 82 10.40 8.18 -5.72
CA ARG A 82 10.55 9.65 -5.71
C ARG A 82 9.19 10.28 -5.43
N PRO A 83 9.06 11.10 -4.37
CA PRO A 83 7.81 11.78 -4.07
C PRO A 83 7.53 12.88 -5.10
N LEU A 84 6.26 13.20 -5.30
CA LEU A 84 5.85 14.41 -6.02
C LEU A 84 6.09 15.65 -5.16
N ALA A 85 6.13 16.84 -5.78
CA ALA A 85 6.45 18.09 -5.06
C ALA A 85 5.49 18.42 -3.89
N ASN A 86 4.24 17.97 -4.00
CA ASN A 86 3.18 18.14 -3.00
C ASN A 86 3.09 16.99 -1.98
N GLU A 87 3.98 15.99 -2.07
CA GLU A 87 4.00 14.83 -1.18
C GLU A 87 5.11 14.96 -0.12
N SER A 88 5.01 14.15 0.94
CA SER A 88 6.04 14.04 1.96
C SER A 88 7.27 13.32 1.41
N GLU A 89 8.44 13.72 1.87
CA GLU A 89 9.70 13.04 1.55
C GLU A 89 9.68 11.57 1.98
N VAL A 90 10.38 10.72 1.21
CA VAL A 90 10.55 9.31 1.54
C VAL A 90 11.55 9.19 2.69
N MET A 91 11.06 8.79 3.87
CA MET A 91 11.88 8.54 5.05
C MET A 91 12.43 7.11 5.09
N GLY A 92 11.77 6.19 4.38
CA GLY A 92 12.20 4.80 4.26
C GLY A 92 11.13 3.92 3.62
N TYR A 93 11.24 2.62 3.85
CA TYR A 93 10.37 1.58 3.32
C TYR A 93 9.96 0.60 4.40
N LYS A 94 8.75 0.06 4.25
CA LYS A 94 8.21 -1.04 5.03
C LYS A 94 7.98 -2.23 4.12
N VAL A 95 8.55 -3.37 4.48
CA VAL A 95 8.33 -4.65 3.81
C VAL A 95 7.33 -5.45 4.63
N PHE A 96 6.14 -5.63 4.09
CA PHE A 96 5.09 -6.45 4.68
C PHE A 96 5.19 -7.85 4.10
N TYR A 97 5.24 -8.86 4.96
CA TYR A 97 5.27 -10.25 4.52
C TYR A 97 4.43 -11.14 5.43
N ARG A 98 3.80 -12.14 4.83
CA ARG A 98 2.99 -13.13 5.51
C ARG A 98 2.98 -14.44 4.76
N GLN A 99 2.77 -15.55 5.46
CA GLN A 99 2.52 -16.82 4.80
C GLN A 99 1.12 -16.82 4.18
N GLU A 100 0.98 -17.39 3.00
CA GLU A 100 -0.30 -17.57 2.34
C GLU A 100 -1.23 -18.43 3.21
N GLY A 101 -2.51 -18.07 3.25
CA GLY A 101 -3.49 -18.68 4.16
C GLY A 101 -3.43 -18.17 5.61
N HIS A 102 -2.41 -17.40 6.00
CA HIS A 102 -2.31 -16.79 7.32
C HIS A 102 -2.66 -15.31 7.29
N SER A 103 -3.32 -14.83 8.35
CA SER A 103 -3.69 -13.43 8.54
C SER A 103 -2.59 -12.59 9.19
N ASN A 104 -1.66 -13.23 9.91
CA ASN A 104 -0.60 -12.52 10.60
C ASN A 104 0.44 -11.99 9.60
N SER A 105 0.58 -10.67 9.53
CA SER A 105 1.59 -9.98 8.71
C SER A 105 2.70 -9.45 9.58
N GLN A 106 3.93 -9.70 9.17
CA GLN A 106 5.12 -9.13 9.76
C GLN A 106 5.60 -7.94 8.94
N VAL A 107 6.37 -7.04 9.56
CA VAL A 107 6.86 -5.80 8.95
C VAL A 107 8.35 -5.64 9.25
N ILE A 108 9.12 -5.29 8.22
CA ILE A 108 10.52 -4.87 8.33
C ILE A 108 10.63 -3.43 7.84
N GLU A 109 11.26 -2.57 8.63
CA GLU A 109 11.56 -1.19 8.24
C GLU A 109 13.01 -1.04 7.77
N THR A 110 13.23 -0.28 6.71
CA THR A 110 14.56 -0.01 6.15
C THR A 110 14.60 1.36 5.50
N GLN A 111 15.72 2.07 5.63
CA GLN A 111 15.94 3.34 4.90
C GLN A 111 16.49 3.11 3.49
N LYS A 112 16.96 1.90 3.19
CA LYS A 112 17.55 1.55 1.89
C LYS A 112 16.47 0.88 1.00
N PRO A 113 16.58 0.98 -0.33
CA PRO A 113 15.66 0.31 -1.26
C PRO A 113 15.95 -1.21 -1.38
N GLN A 114 16.24 -1.83 -0.24
CA GLN A 114 16.56 -3.24 -0.08
C GLN A 114 16.36 -3.69 1.37
N ALA A 115 16.03 -4.96 1.55
CA ALA A 115 15.88 -5.62 2.85
C ALA A 115 16.19 -7.13 2.73
N VAL A 116 16.45 -7.77 3.87
CA VAL A 116 16.52 -9.23 3.98
C VAL A 116 15.29 -9.70 4.75
N VAL A 117 14.45 -10.52 4.12
CA VAL A 117 13.21 -11.05 4.70
C VAL A 117 13.45 -12.48 5.20
N PRO A 118 13.21 -12.79 6.48
CA PRO A 118 13.31 -14.15 7.00
C PRO A 118 12.04 -14.94 6.66
N LEU A 119 12.23 -16.10 6.03
CA LEU A 119 11.18 -17.04 5.63
C LEU A 119 11.42 -18.40 6.33
N PRO A 120 11.18 -18.48 7.66
CA PRO A 120 11.61 -19.62 8.48
C PRO A 120 10.86 -20.92 8.19
N GLU A 121 9.60 -20.83 7.74
CA GLU A 121 8.75 -21.98 7.51
C GLU A 121 8.66 -22.30 6.02
N ALA A 122 8.44 -23.57 5.69
CA ALA A 122 8.18 -23.98 4.32
C ALA A 122 6.76 -23.55 3.92
N GLY A 123 6.62 -22.95 2.74
CA GLY A 123 5.34 -22.46 2.25
C GLY A 123 5.48 -21.27 1.33
N VAL A 124 4.36 -20.76 0.83
CA VAL A 124 4.35 -19.56 -0.03
C VAL A 124 4.18 -18.33 0.84
N TYR A 125 5.08 -17.36 0.71
CA TYR A 125 4.97 -16.05 1.34
C TYR A 125 4.50 -15.00 0.34
N ILE A 126 3.58 -14.15 0.78
CA ILE A 126 3.12 -12.98 0.05
C ILE A 126 3.86 -11.78 0.63
N ILE A 127 4.54 -11.03 -0.24
CA ILE A 127 5.38 -9.88 0.15
C ILE A 127 4.97 -8.65 -0.66
N GLU A 128 4.87 -7.51 0.01
CA GLU A 128 4.70 -6.20 -0.59
C GLU A 128 5.60 -5.16 0.09
N VAL A 129 5.94 -4.10 -0.63
CA VAL A 129 6.78 -3.01 -0.11
C VAL A 129 6.02 -1.70 -0.24
N ARG A 130 6.10 -0.86 0.79
CA ARG A 130 5.57 0.50 0.79
C ARG A 130 6.70 1.48 1.11
N ALA A 131 6.74 2.62 0.44
CA ALA A 131 7.49 3.76 0.95
C ALA A 131 6.71 4.40 2.10
N TYR A 132 7.37 5.06 3.04
CA TYR A 132 6.70 5.86 4.07
C TYR A 132 7.38 7.21 4.25
N GLY A 133 6.58 8.20 4.68
CA GLY A 133 7.02 9.54 5.00
C GLY A 133 6.23 10.11 6.18
N GLU A 134 6.31 11.42 6.40
CA GLU A 134 5.60 12.07 7.50
C GLU A 134 4.09 11.89 7.44
N GLY A 135 3.53 11.79 6.24
CA GLY A 135 2.11 11.55 5.96
C GLY A 135 1.64 10.12 6.19
N GLY A 136 2.55 9.19 6.53
CA GLY A 136 2.25 7.78 6.75
C GLY A 136 2.77 6.88 5.64
N ASP A 137 2.10 5.74 5.45
CA ASP A 137 2.46 4.73 4.45
C ASP A 137 1.93 5.13 3.07
N GLY A 138 2.81 5.06 2.07
CA GLY A 138 2.47 5.28 0.67
C GLY A 138 1.80 4.09 0.00
N THR A 139 1.62 4.20 -1.32
CA THR A 139 1.03 3.13 -2.14
C THR A 139 1.88 1.85 -2.10
N ALA A 140 1.20 0.70 -1.98
CA ALA A 140 1.86 -0.61 -1.98
C ALA A 140 2.36 -1.01 -3.38
N SER A 141 3.50 -1.67 -3.41
CA SER A 141 3.97 -2.39 -4.60
C SER A 141 2.98 -3.47 -5.02
N SER A 142 3.15 -4.00 -6.23
CA SER A 142 2.55 -5.30 -6.57
C SER A 142 3.05 -6.36 -5.58
N GLN A 143 2.15 -7.29 -5.21
CA GLN A 143 2.49 -8.41 -4.35
C GLN A 143 3.32 -9.44 -5.12
N ILE A 144 4.39 -9.93 -4.50
CA ILE A 144 5.14 -11.09 -5.00
C ILE A 144 4.82 -12.32 -4.15
N ARG A 145 4.80 -13.49 -4.78
CA ARG A 145 4.63 -14.79 -4.13
C ARG A 145 5.96 -15.52 -4.17
N VAL A 146 6.56 -15.73 -3.00
CA VAL A 146 7.87 -16.35 -2.86
C VAL A 146 7.70 -17.70 -2.16
N PRO A 147 7.92 -18.81 -2.85
CA PRO A 147 7.95 -20.12 -2.23
C PRO A 147 9.22 -20.26 -1.38
N SER A 148 9.05 -20.45 -0.07
CA SER A 148 10.14 -20.75 0.84
C SER A 148 10.36 -22.24 0.94
N TYR A 149 11.62 -22.64 0.72
CA TYR A 149 12.09 -24.00 0.91
C TYR A 149 13.29 -23.91 1.85
N SER A 150 13.29 -24.69 2.93
CA SER A 150 14.41 -24.76 3.89
C SER A 150 15.71 -25.34 3.29
N GLY A 151 15.84 -25.45 1.96
CA GLY A 151 17.04 -25.88 1.26
C GLY A 151 16.99 -25.55 -0.25
N GLY A 152 17.79 -24.57 -0.68
CA GLY A 152 18.01 -24.25 -2.10
C GLY A 152 18.02 -22.76 -2.41
N LYS A 153 18.74 -22.37 -3.47
CA LYS A 153 18.87 -21.00 -3.95
C LYS A 153 17.88 -20.76 -5.11
N VAL A 154 17.06 -19.72 -5.05
CA VAL A 154 16.06 -19.38 -6.09
C VAL A 154 16.18 -17.90 -6.46
N THR A 155 16.27 -17.59 -7.76
CA THR A 155 16.28 -16.23 -8.30
C THR A 155 15.06 -16.01 -9.19
N SER A 156 14.41 -14.86 -9.09
CA SER A 156 13.33 -14.46 -10.01
C SER A 156 13.52 -13.02 -10.47
N ALA A 157 13.35 -12.80 -11.77
CA ALA A 157 13.26 -11.50 -12.40
C ALA A 157 11.87 -11.37 -13.05
N GLN A 158 11.15 -10.29 -12.76
CA GLN A 158 9.82 -10.04 -13.32
C GLN A 158 9.92 -9.91 -14.86
N SER A 159 9.40 -10.89 -15.58
CA SER A 159 9.26 -10.84 -17.05
C SER A 159 7.89 -10.29 -17.40
N THR A 160 7.83 -9.14 -18.07
CA THR A 160 6.59 -8.59 -18.61
C THR A 160 6.13 -9.43 -19.81
N LEU A 161 5.16 -10.32 -19.62
CA LEU A 161 4.49 -11.00 -20.72
C LEU A 161 3.60 -9.99 -21.45
N HIS A 162 4.00 -9.55 -22.64
CA HIS A 162 3.08 -8.89 -23.57
C HIS A 162 2.13 -9.97 -24.11
N SER A 163 0.85 -9.90 -23.72
CA SER A 163 -0.20 -10.73 -24.30
C SER A 163 -0.43 -10.34 -25.76
N LEU A 164 -0.12 -11.23 -26.70
CA LEU A 164 -0.61 -11.10 -28.07
C LEU A 164 -2.07 -11.57 -28.10
N SER A 165 -2.99 -10.65 -28.38
CA SER A 165 -4.40 -10.93 -28.60
C SER A 165 -4.58 -11.93 -29.77
N PRO A 166 -5.29 -13.06 -29.59
CA PRO A 166 -5.73 -13.84 -30.73
C PRO A 166 -6.99 -13.20 -31.32
N SER A 167 -6.88 -12.61 -32.50
CA SER A 167 -8.05 -12.26 -33.30
C SER A 167 -8.73 -13.52 -33.82
N SER A 168 -10.05 -13.51 -33.76
CA SER A 168 -10.95 -14.63 -34.06
C SER A 168 -10.82 -15.12 -35.50
N SER A 169 -10.63 -16.43 -35.66
CA SER A 169 -11.07 -17.18 -36.84
C SER A 169 -11.33 -18.62 -36.40
N SER A 170 -12.60 -19.02 -36.40
CA SER A 170 -13.05 -20.36 -36.04
C SER A 170 -12.42 -21.40 -36.97
N ALA A 171 -11.66 -22.34 -36.40
CA ALA A 171 -11.25 -23.58 -37.07
C ALA A 171 -12.07 -24.73 -36.47
N THR A 172 -13.03 -25.25 -37.23
CA THR A 172 -13.75 -26.47 -36.91
C THR A 172 -12.85 -27.68 -37.12
N LEU A 173 -12.55 -28.42 -36.05
CA LEU A 173 -11.80 -29.68 -36.12
C LEU A 173 -12.81 -30.85 -36.31
N LEU A 174 -12.86 -31.42 -37.50
CA LEU A 174 -13.61 -32.64 -37.80
C LEU A 174 -12.75 -33.86 -37.41
N LEU A 175 -13.15 -34.57 -36.36
CA LEU A 175 -12.50 -35.81 -35.93
C LEU A 175 -13.07 -36.97 -36.77
N ALA A 176 -12.33 -37.45 -37.77
CA ALA A 176 -12.65 -38.67 -38.51
C ALA A 176 -11.93 -39.86 -37.86
N LEU A 177 -12.67 -40.74 -37.18
CA LEU A 177 -12.17 -42.03 -36.71
C LEU A 177 -12.27 -43.04 -37.87
N MET A 178 -11.13 -43.36 -38.48
CA MET A 178 -11.00 -44.51 -39.38
C MET A 178 -10.79 -45.77 -38.54
N ILE A 179 -11.71 -46.74 -38.66
CA ILE A 179 -11.58 -48.07 -38.07
C ILE A 179 -10.82 -48.96 -39.08
N PRO A 180 -9.74 -49.65 -38.70
CA PRO A 180 -9.13 -50.64 -39.57
C PRO A 180 -9.93 -51.95 -39.53
N SER A 181 -10.36 -52.39 -40.70
CA SER A 181 -10.96 -53.71 -40.93
C SER A 181 -9.95 -54.82 -40.66
N ALA A 182 -10.29 -55.76 -39.78
CA ALA A 182 -9.62 -57.06 -39.71
C ALA A 182 -10.62 -58.13 -40.14
N SER A 183 -10.31 -58.79 -41.25
CA SER A 183 -10.96 -59.99 -41.73
C SER A 183 -10.39 -61.21 -40.98
N TRP A 184 -11.24 -62.09 -40.47
CA TRP A 184 -11.38 -63.52 -40.83
C TRP A 184 -12.45 -64.17 -39.96
#